data_AF-A0A8T8HUX7-F1
#
_entry.id   AF-A0A8T8HUX7-F1
#
_cell.length_a   1.000
_cell.length_b   1.000
_cell.length_c   1.000
_cell.angle_alpha   90.00
_cell.angle_beta   90.00
_cell.angle_gamma   90.00
#
_symmetry.space_group_name_H-M   'P 1'
#
loop_
_entity.id
_entity.type
_entity.pdbx_description
1 polymer ?
#
loop_
_entity_poly.entity_id
_entity_poly.type
_entity_poly.pdbx_seq_one_letter_code
_entity_poly.pdbx_strand_id
1 'polypeptide(L)'
;VEQTAPLIATAELERKIAHARAEKAAAAAVRADTAFKDDAVANATNAAMVAEAITVPTLPRLIADDITSETAASLMAEQGGRLAVLSAEGGIFATLAGRYSGMPNFEVFLKGHAGDLLRVDRKSREPEHIERPALTLGLALQPSVIRDLADNAGFRDRGLLGRILFSLPVDLVGHREIGPDQVSPEVVESYGDNLRSMVRALAEWTDPAVLTLTADAAELVLDLEREVEPKLRMGAEFGHVRDWAGKYVGATIRLAGLLHLAEDPTTGWGRSITGDTMGRAVKLGRYFAAHALAAFDL
;
A
#
# COMPACT_ATOMS: atom_id res chain seq x y z
N VAL A 1 -1.87 17.18 6.06
CA VAL A 1 -0.74 18.14 5.96
C VAL A 1 -1.05 19.44 6.68
N GLU A 2 -1.96 20.29 6.18
CA GLU A 2 -2.26 21.60 6.78
C GLU A 2 -2.70 21.52 8.25
N GLN A 3 -3.52 20.52 8.58
CA GLN A 3 -3.97 20.28 9.96
C GLN A 3 -2.87 19.67 10.85
N THR A 4 -1.97 18.88 10.28
CA THR A 4 -0.97 18.11 11.03
C THR A 4 0.29 18.91 11.31
N ALA A 5 0.71 19.79 10.39
CA ALA A 5 1.96 20.53 10.52
C ALA A 5 2.04 21.39 11.81
N PRO A 6 0.99 22.12 12.23
CA PRO A 6 1.02 22.83 13.51
C PRO A 6 1.09 21.90 14.73
N LEU A 7 0.46 20.74 14.66
CA LEU A 7 0.50 19.71 15.72
C LEU A 7 1.91 19.14 15.86
N ILE A 8 2.58 18.88 14.74
CA ILE A 8 3.97 18.42 14.71
C ILE A 8 4.88 19.46 15.37
N ALA A 9 4.80 20.73 14.96
CA ALA A 9 5.63 21.79 15.53
C ALA A 9 5.43 21.93 17.06
N THR A 10 4.18 21.79 17.52
CA THR A 10 3.84 21.83 18.95
C THR A 10 4.42 20.63 19.69
N ALA A 11 4.19 19.41 19.20
CA ALA A 11 4.68 18.17 19.81
C ALA A 11 6.22 18.09 19.81
N GLU A 12 6.89 18.58 18.75
CA GLU A 12 8.35 18.68 18.68
C GLU A 12 8.90 19.61 19.74
N LEU A 13 8.25 20.77 19.95
CA LEU A 13 8.63 21.72 20.98
C LEU A 13 8.42 21.12 22.38
N GLU A 14 7.28 20.49 22.64
CA GLU A 14 6.97 19.81 23.89
C GLU A 14 8.00 18.71 24.19
N ARG A 15 8.28 17.85 23.21
CA ARG A 15 9.29 16.79 23.32
C ARG A 15 10.68 17.36 23.60
N LYS A 16 11.07 18.43 22.92
CA LYS A 16 12.36 19.13 23.15
C LYS A 16 12.44 19.69 24.58
N ILE A 17 11.38 20.31 25.08
CA ILE A 17 11.32 20.82 26.45
C ILE A 17 11.39 19.68 27.46
N ALA A 18 10.67 18.57 27.22
CA ALA A 18 10.67 17.41 28.10
C ALA A 18 12.05 16.73 28.16
N HIS A 19 12.72 16.52 27.02
CA HIS A 19 14.09 16.00 27.01
C HIS A 19 15.06 16.93 27.76
N ALA A 20 14.98 18.25 27.56
CA ALA A 20 15.83 19.18 28.29
C ALA A 20 15.60 19.12 29.82
N ARG A 21 14.35 18.89 30.26
CA ARG A 21 14.02 18.66 31.68
C ARG A 21 14.58 17.32 32.16
N ALA A 22 14.47 16.26 31.38
CA ALA A 22 15.01 14.94 31.70
C ALA A 22 16.54 14.98 31.83
N GLU A 23 17.25 15.62 30.90
CA GLU A 23 18.71 15.82 30.97
C GLU A 23 19.12 16.61 32.21
N LYS A 24 18.39 17.69 32.53
CA LYS A 24 18.65 18.47 33.73
C LYS A 24 18.42 17.66 35.01
N ALA A 25 17.35 16.87 35.06
CA ALA A 25 17.05 15.99 36.20
C ALA A 25 18.10 14.88 36.34
N ALA A 26 18.55 14.27 35.24
CA ALA A 26 19.63 13.29 35.22
C ALA A 26 20.95 13.89 35.73
N ALA A 27 21.31 15.09 35.27
CA ALA A 27 22.51 15.79 35.76
C ALA A 27 22.43 16.13 37.26
N ALA A 28 21.24 16.46 37.77
CA ALA A 28 21.02 16.68 39.19
C ALA A 28 21.16 15.38 40.00
N ALA A 29 20.62 14.27 39.49
CA ALA A 29 20.75 12.95 40.13
C ALA A 29 22.21 12.47 40.22
N VAL A 30 23.03 12.76 39.20
CA VAL A 30 24.48 12.46 39.22
C VAL A 30 25.22 13.26 40.31
N ARG A 31 24.75 14.48 40.63
CA ARG A 31 25.38 15.38 41.61
C ARG A 31 24.76 15.29 43.01
N ALA A 32 23.70 14.50 43.19
CA ALA A 32 22.97 14.43 44.44
C ALA A 32 23.78 13.72 45.53
N ASP A 33 23.76 14.30 46.73
CA ASP A 33 24.32 13.65 47.92
C ASP A 33 23.57 12.35 48.25
N THR A 34 24.25 11.43 48.94
CA THR A 34 23.74 10.08 49.24
C THR A 34 22.38 10.09 49.92
N ALA A 35 22.05 11.13 50.71
CA ALA A 35 20.78 11.25 51.42
C ALA A 35 19.58 11.57 50.50
N PHE A 36 19.80 12.15 49.32
CA PHE A 36 18.75 12.57 48.37
C PHE A 36 18.87 11.90 47.01
N LYS A 37 19.80 10.95 46.87
CA LYS A 37 20.12 10.31 45.61
C LYS A 37 18.94 9.52 45.04
N ASP A 38 18.20 8.80 45.89
CA ASP A 38 17.08 7.99 45.47
C ASP A 38 15.92 8.85 44.92
N ASP A 39 15.58 9.95 45.60
CA ASP A 39 14.57 10.90 45.14
C ASP A 39 14.99 11.59 43.83
N ALA A 40 16.27 11.94 43.71
CA ALA A 40 16.80 12.57 42.50
C ALA A 40 16.78 11.61 41.29
N VAL A 41 17.09 10.33 41.50
CA VAL A 41 17.00 9.27 40.48
C VAL A 41 15.55 9.00 40.09
N ALA A 42 14.62 8.97 41.05
CA ALA A 42 13.19 8.82 40.77
C ALA A 42 12.66 9.98 39.91
N ASN A 43 13.05 11.21 40.22
CA ASN A 43 12.68 12.39 39.43
C ASN A 43 13.27 12.34 38.02
N ALA A 44 14.54 11.98 37.88
CA ALA A 44 15.18 11.82 36.57
C ALA A 44 14.50 10.74 35.71
N THR A 45 14.17 9.61 36.32
CA THR A 45 13.43 8.52 35.67
C THR A 45 12.06 8.98 35.20
N ASN A 46 11.28 9.64 36.08
CA ASN A 46 9.96 10.17 35.73
C ASN A 46 10.05 11.20 34.59
N ALA A 47 11.03 12.11 34.64
CA ALA A 47 11.22 13.11 33.59
C ALA A 47 11.60 12.46 32.24
N ALA A 48 12.43 11.42 32.25
CA ALA A 48 12.76 10.65 31.05
C ALA A 48 11.53 9.91 30.51
N MET A 49 10.73 9.26 31.37
CA MET A 49 9.49 8.60 30.95
C MET A 49 8.48 9.57 30.33
N VAL A 50 8.35 10.78 30.89
CA VAL A 50 7.50 11.83 30.31
C VAL A 50 8.00 12.27 28.95
N ALA A 51 9.32 12.40 28.76
CA ALA A 51 9.89 12.77 27.46
C ALA A 51 9.66 11.68 26.40
N GLU A 52 9.89 10.41 26.75
CA GLU A 52 9.68 9.26 25.86
C GLU A 52 8.20 9.01 25.53
N ALA A 53 7.28 9.38 26.43
CA ALA A 53 5.84 9.25 26.18
C ALA A 53 5.30 10.26 25.14
N ILE A 54 6.05 11.33 24.82
CA ILE A 54 5.61 12.34 23.84
C ILE A 54 5.84 11.79 22.42
N THR A 55 4.73 11.40 21.79
CA THR A 55 4.73 10.98 20.39
C THR A 55 4.59 12.21 19.50
N VAL A 56 5.52 12.39 18.56
CA VAL A 56 5.41 13.41 17.51
C VAL A 56 4.68 12.77 16.32
N PRO A 57 3.55 13.33 15.88
CA PRO A 57 2.86 12.82 14.69
C PRO A 57 3.76 12.85 13.46
N THR A 58 3.63 11.88 12.58
CA THR A 58 4.31 11.94 11.28
C THR A 58 3.52 12.82 10.31
N LEU A 59 4.22 13.47 9.37
CA LEU A 59 3.53 14.20 8.32
C LEU A 59 2.79 13.20 7.43
N PRO A 60 1.48 13.35 7.21
CA PRO A 60 0.73 12.38 6.42
C PRO A 60 1.23 12.35 4.97
N ARG A 61 1.57 11.15 4.50
CA ARG A 61 2.07 10.89 3.15
C ARG A 61 1.40 9.64 2.61
N LEU A 62 0.59 9.81 1.57
CA LEU A 62 -0.11 8.70 0.92
C LEU A 62 0.71 8.09 -0.22
N ILE A 63 1.47 8.92 -0.94
CA ILE A 63 2.13 8.55 -2.19
C ILE A 63 3.65 8.74 -2.06
N ALA A 64 4.39 7.80 -2.61
CA ALA A 64 5.79 7.91 -2.92
C ALA A 64 6.05 7.56 -4.38
N ASP A 65 7.15 8.08 -4.93
CA ASP A 65 7.59 7.85 -6.30
C ASP A 65 9.11 7.61 -6.27
N ASP A 66 9.59 6.75 -7.16
CA ASP A 66 10.99 6.33 -7.34
C ASP A 66 11.75 6.09 -6.02
N ILE A 67 11.34 5.06 -5.27
CA ILE A 67 11.95 4.70 -3.98
C ILE A 67 12.53 3.28 -3.98
N THR A 68 13.55 3.06 -3.14
CA THR A 68 14.06 1.71 -2.86
C THR A 68 13.11 0.93 -1.95
N SER A 69 13.27 -0.39 -1.91
CA SER A 69 12.48 -1.28 -1.04
C SER A 69 12.63 -0.92 0.44
N GLU A 70 13.83 -0.52 0.88
CA GLU A 70 14.11 -0.10 2.25
C GLU A 70 13.44 1.23 2.59
N THR A 71 13.42 2.15 1.63
CA THR A 71 12.74 3.44 1.77
C THR A 71 11.23 3.25 1.80
N ALA A 72 10.70 2.35 0.97
CA ALA A 72 9.29 1.96 0.98
C ALA A 72 8.88 1.38 2.33
N ALA A 73 9.70 0.49 2.91
CA ALA A 73 9.43 -0.08 4.21
C ALA A 73 9.42 0.98 5.34
N SER A 74 10.41 1.88 5.38
CA SER A 74 10.44 2.97 6.37
C SER A 74 9.23 3.89 6.25
N LEU A 75 8.96 4.39 5.05
CA LEU A 75 7.82 5.30 4.84
C LEU A 75 6.51 4.60 5.18
N MET A 76 6.35 3.33 4.81
CA MET A 76 5.16 2.57 5.16
C MET A 76 5.01 2.40 6.68
N ALA A 77 6.10 2.12 7.40
CA ALA A 77 6.07 2.04 8.87
C ALA A 77 5.66 3.38 9.50
N GLU A 78 6.23 4.48 9.04
CA GLU A 78 5.89 5.85 9.48
C GLU A 78 4.43 6.23 9.21
N GLN A 79 3.80 5.63 8.19
CA GLN A 79 2.43 5.90 7.77
C GLN A 79 1.42 4.84 8.28
N GLY A 80 1.80 4.10 9.33
CA GLY A 80 0.92 3.11 9.96
C GLY A 80 0.63 1.90 9.07
N GLY A 81 1.62 1.49 8.28
CA GLY A 81 1.57 0.30 7.43
C GLY A 81 0.99 0.51 6.03
N ARG A 82 0.65 1.75 5.64
CA ARG A 82 -0.06 2.04 4.38
C ARG A 82 0.77 2.96 3.49
N LEU A 83 0.97 2.58 2.24
CA LEU A 83 1.67 3.41 1.26
C LEU A 83 1.20 3.11 -0.16
N ALA A 84 1.15 4.12 -1.02
CA ALA A 84 1.06 3.93 -2.46
C ALA A 84 2.39 4.33 -3.10
N VAL A 85 2.92 3.48 -3.98
CA VAL A 85 4.03 3.80 -4.85
C VAL A 85 3.46 3.97 -6.26
N LEU A 86 3.39 5.22 -6.71
CA LEU A 86 2.80 5.59 -7.99
C LEU A 86 3.87 6.26 -8.84
N SER A 87 4.16 5.70 -10.01
CA SER A 87 5.20 6.22 -10.89
C SER A 87 4.74 6.25 -12.34
N ALA A 88 5.13 7.32 -13.05
CA ALA A 88 4.91 7.44 -14.48
C ALA A 88 5.98 6.69 -15.31
N GLU A 89 6.93 6.02 -14.64
CA GLU A 89 8.06 5.35 -15.28
C GLU A 89 8.30 3.93 -14.73
N GLY A 90 9.11 3.17 -15.47
CA GLY A 90 9.56 1.82 -15.07
C GLY A 90 10.84 1.76 -14.25
N GLY A 91 11.43 2.91 -13.89
CA GLY A 91 12.70 2.99 -13.16
C GLY A 91 12.72 2.17 -11.87
N ILE A 92 11.56 2.11 -11.19
CA ILE A 92 11.38 1.33 -9.98
C ILE A 92 11.75 -0.14 -10.16
N PHE A 93 11.46 -0.77 -11.30
CA PHE A 93 11.78 -2.18 -11.50
C PHE A 93 13.28 -2.43 -11.54
N ALA A 94 14.05 -1.49 -12.09
CA ALA A 94 15.50 -1.59 -12.04
C ALA A 94 16.02 -1.42 -10.60
N THR A 95 15.40 -0.54 -9.81
CA THR A 95 15.67 -0.41 -8.37
C THR A 95 15.36 -1.72 -7.64
N LEU A 96 14.22 -2.35 -7.92
CA LEU A 96 13.82 -3.64 -7.35
C LEU A 96 14.70 -4.81 -7.80
N ALA A 97 15.23 -4.74 -9.03
CA ALA A 97 16.22 -5.69 -9.56
C ALA A 97 17.57 -5.59 -8.84
N GLY A 98 17.76 -4.63 -7.94
CA GLY A 98 18.98 -4.44 -7.18
C GLY A 98 19.99 -3.52 -7.85
N ARG A 99 19.57 -2.59 -8.73
CA ARG A 99 20.46 -1.58 -9.34
C ARG A 99 21.30 -0.82 -8.30
N TYR A 100 20.77 -0.61 -7.09
CA TYR A 100 21.46 0.10 -6.00
C TYR A 100 21.99 -0.81 -4.89
N SER A 101 21.35 -1.95 -4.62
CA SER A 101 21.70 -2.87 -3.53
C SER A 101 22.57 -4.06 -3.98
N GLY A 102 22.70 -4.28 -5.29
CA GLY A 102 23.36 -5.44 -5.89
C GLY A 102 22.54 -6.75 -5.83
N MET A 103 21.44 -6.77 -5.08
CA MET A 103 20.58 -7.96 -4.90
C MET A 103 19.11 -7.56 -5.02
N PRO A 104 18.30 -8.25 -5.84
CA PRO A 104 16.89 -7.91 -5.97
C PRO A 104 16.13 -8.17 -4.66
N ASN A 105 15.34 -7.18 -4.22
CA ASN A 105 14.56 -7.21 -2.97
C ASN A 105 13.09 -6.87 -3.23
N PHE A 106 12.25 -7.90 -3.29
CA PHE A 106 10.81 -7.78 -3.55
C PHE A 106 9.93 -7.95 -2.31
N GLU A 107 10.52 -8.25 -1.16
CA GLU A 107 9.78 -8.73 0.02
C GLU A 107 8.73 -7.71 0.48
N VAL A 108 9.09 -6.42 0.53
CA VAL A 108 8.16 -5.35 0.91
C VAL A 108 6.94 -5.27 -0.02
N PHE A 109 7.11 -5.53 -1.32
CA PHE A 109 6.01 -5.49 -2.29
C PHE A 109 5.13 -6.74 -2.22
N LEU A 110 5.76 -7.91 -2.05
CA LEU A 110 5.04 -9.17 -1.90
C LEU A 110 4.19 -9.18 -0.62
N LYS A 111 4.80 -8.76 0.50
CA LYS A 111 4.14 -8.66 1.81
C LYS A 111 3.12 -7.54 1.83
N GLY A 112 3.44 -6.37 1.27
CA GLY A 112 2.51 -5.25 1.17
C GLY A 112 1.27 -5.55 0.32
N HIS A 113 1.36 -6.43 -0.68
CA HIS A 113 0.19 -6.93 -1.40
C HIS A 113 -0.58 -7.98 -0.57
N ALA A 114 0.13 -8.89 0.11
CA ALA A 114 -0.49 -10.00 0.82
C ALA A 114 -1.10 -9.60 2.18
N GLY A 115 -0.61 -8.53 2.80
CA GLY A 115 -0.91 -8.18 4.19
C GLY A 115 -0.11 -8.97 5.22
N ASP A 116 0.96 -9.66 4.79
CA ASP A 116 1.80 -10.47 5.67
C ASP A 116 2.74 -9.60 6.49
N LEU A 117 3.01 -10.01 7.73
CA LEU A 117 3.90 -9.30 8.66
C LEU A 117 5.26 -8.95 8.00
N LEU A 118 5.55 -7.65 7.94
CA LEU A 118 6.84 -7.13 7.49
C LEU A 118 7.68 -6.73 8.71
N ARG A 119 8.86 -7.34 8.81
CA ARG A 119 9.86 -7.02 9.83
C ARG A 119 11.15 -6.63 9.13
N VAL A 120 11.67 -5.45 9.46
CA VAL A 120 12.93 -4.94 8.92
C VAL A 120 13.86 -4.67 10.09
N ASP A 121 14.75 -5.63 10.38
CA ASP A 121 15.81 -5.44 11.36
C ASP A 121 16.96 -4.63 10.74
N ARG A 122 17.35 -3.52 11.38
CA ARG A 122 18.48 -2.69 10.94
C ARG A 122 19.57 -2.71 12.00
N LYS A 123 20.83 -2.80 11.57
CA LYS A 123 21.98 -2.78 12.51
C LYS A 123 22.12 -1.45 13.27
N SER A 124 21.62 -0.35 12.72
CA SER A 124 21.87 1.02 13.19
C SER A 124 20.64 1.74 13.75
N ARG A 125 19.46 1.13 13.72
CA ARG A 125 18.19 1.71 14.16
C ARG A 125 17.30 0.64 14.78
N GLU A 126 16.28 1.05 15.53
CA GLU A 126 15.28 0.11 16.02
C GLU A 126 14.62 -0.64 14.86
N PRO A 127 14.26 -1.92 15.06
CA PRO A 127 13.56 -2.71 14.06
C PRO A 127 12.23 -2.06 13.69
N GLU A 128 11.95 -1.96 12.39
CA GLU A 128 10.63 -1.55 11.90
C GLU A 128 9.74 -2.78 11.83
N HIS A 129 8.54 -2.68 12.40
CA HIS A 129 7.55 -3.76 12.42
C HIS A 129 6.22 -3.24 11.86
N ILE A 130 5.71 -3.91 10.83
CA ILE A 130 4.44 -3.58 10.21
C ILE A 130 3.59 -4.84 10.20
N GLU A 131 2.65 -4.93 11.15
CA GLU A 131 1.81 -6.12 11.32
C GLU A 131 0.98 -6.46 10.09
N ARG A 132 0.43 -5.43 9.45
CA ARG A 132 -0.43 -5.56 8.26
C ARG A 132 -0.06 -4.51 7.21
N PRO A 133 1.01 -4.73 6.43
CA PRO A 133 1.41 -3.80 5.40
C PRO A 133 0.38 -3.82 4.27
N ALA A 134 0.02 -2.63 3.78
CA ALA A 134 -0.87 -2.42 2.65
C ALA A 134 -0.18 -1.50 1.65
N LEU A 135 0.36 -2.10 0.58
CA LEU A 135 1.08 -1.40 -0.46
C LEU A 135 0.29 -1.40 -1.77
N THR A 136 -0.01 -0.21 -2.27
CA THR A 136 -0.49 -0.04 -3.65
C THR A 136 0.68 0.25 -4.57
N LEU A 137 0.73 -0.44 -5.71
CA LEU A 137 1.71 -0.17 -6.76
C LEU A 137 0.97 0.18 -8.05
N GLY A 138 1.21 1.38 -8.58
CA GLY A 138 0.61 1.86 -9.82
C GLY A 138 1.68 2.43 -10.73
N LEU A 139 1.93 1.79 -11.87
CA LEU A 139 3.04 2.12 -12.74
C LEU A 139 2.58 2.31 -14.18
N ALA A 140 2.99 3.40 -14.81
CA ALA A 140 2.88 3.58 -16.25
C ALA A 140 4.20 3.16 -16.91
N LEU A 141 4.17 2.02 -17.62
CA LEU A 141 5.36 1.39 -18.19
C LEU A 141 5.33 1.44 -19.70
N GLN A 142 6.51 1.54 -20.31
CA GLN A 142 6.66 1.24 -21.74
C GLN A 142 6.54 -0.28 -21.97
N PRO A 143 5.98 -0.73 -23.10
CA PRO A 143 5.86 -2.16 -23.41
C PRO A 143 7.19 -2.92 -23.40
N SER A 144 8.30 -2.27 -23.72
CA SER A 144 9.65 -2.85 -23.61
C SER A 144 9.99 -3.28 -22.19
N VAL A 145 9.64 -2.48 -21.19
CA VAL A 145 9.88 -2.80 -19.78
C VAL A 145 9.07 -4.02 -19.35
N ILE A 146 7.85 -4.17 -19.88
CA ILE A 146 7.01 -5.34 -19.61
C ILE A 146 7.65 -6.62 -20.18
N ARG A 147 8.18 -6.56 -21.42
CA ARG A 147 8.93 -7.67 -22.02
C ARG A 147 10.16 -8.05 -21.20
N ASP A 148 10.98 -7.05 -20.86
CA ASP A 148 12.20 -7.27 -20.06
C ASP A 148 11.89 -7.91 -18.70
N LEU A 149 10.74 -7.57 -18.10
CA LEU A 149 10.27 -8.17 -16.86
C LEU A 149 9.80 -9.62 -17.05
N ALA A 150 9.11 -9.92 -18.16
CA ALA A 150 8.65 -11.26 -18.48
C ALA A 150 9.81 -12.23 -18.78
N ASP A 151 10.84 -11.75 -19.47
CA ASP A 151 12.04 -12.52 -19.82
C ASP A 151 12.98 -12.74 -18.63
N ASN A 152 12.90 -11.87 -17.62
CA ASN A 152 13.69 -12.02 -16.41
C ASN A 152 13.05 -13.04 -15.46
N ALA A 153 13.52 -14.28 -15.55
CA ALA A 153 13.09 -15.39 -14.69
C ALA A 153 13.03 -15.02 -13.19
N GLY A 154 13.93 -14.14 -12.71
CA GLY A 154 13.94 -13.67 -11.34
C GLY A 154 12.67 -12.92 -10.89
N PHE A 155 11.97 -12.21 -11.79
CA PHE A 155 10.73 -11.50 -11.44
C PHE A 155 9.50 -12.40 -11.48
N ARG A 156 9.48 -13.33 -12.46
CA ARG A 156 8.42 -14.31 -12.62
C ARG A 156 8.44 -15.35 -11.50
N ASP A 157 9.60 -15.92 -11.22
CA ASP A 157 9.78 -16.98 -10.22
C ASP A 157 9.60 -16.48 -8.78
N ARG A 158 9.79 -15.18 -8.55
CA ARG A 158 9.59 -14.55 -7.24
C ARG A 158 8.16 -14.05 -7.03
N GLY A 159 7.28 -14.21 -8.02
CA GLY A 159 5.83 -14.06 -7.87
C GLY A 159 5.30 -12.62 -7.79
N LEU A 160 6.11 -11.61 -8.12
CA LEU A 160 5.65 -10.23 -8.17
C LEU A 160 4.67 -10.02 -9.33
N LEU A 161 5.04 -10.45 -10.54
CA LEU A 161 4.22 -10.27 -11.75
C LEU A 161 2.85 -10.94 -11.62
N GLY A 162 2.78 -12.10 -10.98
CA GLY A 162 1.52 -12.79 -10.73
C GLY A 162 0.53 -12.04 -9.81
N ARG A 163 0.94 -10.93 -9.17
CA ARG A 163 0.10 -10.08 -8.29
C ARG A 163 -0.27 -8.74 -8.93
N ILE A 164 0.25 -8.42 -10.11
CA ILE A 164 0.00 -7.14 -10.79
C ILE A 164 -1.22 -7.28 -11.71
N LEU A 165 -2.09 -6.27 -11.71
CA LEU A 165 -3.14 -6.14 -12.72
C LEU A 165 -2.56 -5.41 -13.94
N PHE A 166 -2.57 -6.05 -15.10
CA PHE A 166 -1.99 -5.50 -16.32
C PHE A 166 -3.01 -4.71 -17.12
N SER A 167 -2.62 -3.54 -17.61
CA SER A 167 -3.41 -2.76 -18.56
C SER A 167 -2.53 -2.38 -19.75
N LEU A 168 -2.56 -3.21 -20.79
CA LEU A 168 -1.94 -2.96 -22.08
C LEU A 168 -2.99 -2.56 -23.15
N PRO A 169 -3.50 -1.31 -23.14
CA PRO A 169 -4.47 -0.86 -24.12
C PRO A 169 -3.87 -0.79 -25.53
N VAL A 170 -4.75 -0.75 -26.53
CA VAL A 170 -4.34 -0.55 -27.93
C VAL A 170 -3.53 0.74 -28.09
N ASP A 171 -2.50 0.69 -28.94
CA ASP A 171 -1.74 1.88 -29.27
C ASP A 171 -2.60 2.87 -30.07
N LEU A 172 -2.72 4.09 -29.55
CA LEU A 172 -3.47 5.17 -30.19
C LEU A 172 -2.55 6.12 -30.96
N VAL A 173 -1.23 5.90 -31.02
CA VAL A 173 -0.33 6.70 -31.87
C VAL A 173 -0.87 6.72 -33.32
N GLY A 174 -1.10 7.92 -33.87
CA GLY A 174 -1.69 8.09 -35.20
C GLY A 174 -3.22 8.01 -35.26
N HIS A 175 -3.89 7.60 -34.17
CA HIS A 175 -5.34 7.42 -34.08
C HIS A 175 -5.99 8.13 -32.89
N ARG A 176 -5.24 9.03 -32.21
CA ARG A 176 -5.76 9.77 -31.05
C ARG A 176 -6.86 10.73 -31.47
N GLU A 177 -7.90 10.77 -30.66
CA GLU A 177 -8.86 11.88 -30.69
C GLU A 177 -8.16 13.15 -30.18
N ILE A 178 -8.17 14.20 -31.01
CA ILE A 178 -7.57 15.49 -30.65
C ILE A 178 -8.65 16.37 -30.02
N GLY A 179 -8.38 16.83 -28.80
CA GLY A 179 -9.34 17.63 -28.03
C GLY A 179 -10.56 16.83 -27.59
N PRO A 180 -10.37 15.68 -26.91
CA PRO A 180 -11.51 14.90 -26.43
C PRO A 180 -12.31 15.69 -25.39
N ASP A 181 -13.59 15.35 -25.28
CA ASP A 181 -14.47 15.90 -24.25
C ASP A 181 -13.82 15.76 -22.87
N GLN A 182 -13.75 16.87 -22.14
CA GLN A 182 -13.22 16.88 -20.78
C GLN A 182 -14.23 16.24 -19.83
N VAL A 183 -13.72 15.56 -18.79
CA VAL A 183 -14.56 15.10 -17.69
C VAL A 183 -15.28 16.30 -17.09
N SER A 184 -16.60 16.18 -16.89
CA SER A 184 -17.41 17.28 -16.37
C SER A 184 -16.89 17.77 -15.00
N PRO A 185 -16.93 19.09 -14.70
CA PRO A 185 -16.45 19.62 -13.43
C PRO A 185 -17.12 18.97 -12.21
N GLU A 186 -18.41 18.64 -12.29
CA GLU A 186 -19.17 17.97 -11.25
C GLU A 186 -18.62 16.58 -10.90
N VAL A 187 -18.20 15.81 -11.93
CA VAL A 187 -17.58 14.49 -11.71
C VAL A 187 -16.20 14.64 -11.07
N VAL A 188 -15.41 15.64 -11.48
CA VAL A 188 -14.09 15.92 -10.89
C VAL A 188 -14.22 16.30 -9.41
N GLU A 189 -15.17 17.19 -9.10
CA GLU A 189 -15.45 17.61 -7.73
C GLU A 189 -15.95 16.45 -6.87
N SER A 190 -16.94 15.69 -7.35
CA SER A 190 -17.48 14.52 -6.65
C SER A 190 -16.41 13.46 -6.38
N TYR A 191 -15.54 13.18 -7.36
CA TYR A 191 -14.42 12.26 -7.17
C TYR A 191 -13.45 12.76 -6.10
N GLY A 192 -13.10 14.05 -6.15
CA GLY A 192 -12.22 14.68 -5.15
C GLY A 192 -12.81 14.65 -3.73
N ASP A 193 -14.11 14.89 -3.60
CA ASP A 193 -14.82 14.84 -2.32
C ASP A 193 -14.91 13.43 -1.74
N ASN A 194 -15.23 12.44 -2.57
CA ASN A 194 -15.27 11.04 -2.16
C ASN A 194 -13.89 10.57 -1.71
N LEU A 195 -12.83 10.87 -2.47
CA LEU A 195 -11.46 10.50 -2.10
C LEU A 195 -11.04 11.15 -0.77
N ARG A 196 -11.29 12.45 -0.60
CA ARG A 196 -10.99 13.16 0.65
C ARG A 196 -11.77 12.58 1.83
N SER A 197 -13.03 12.22 1.61
CA SER A 197 -13.89 11.62 2.63
C SER A 197 -13.38 10.24 3.05
N MET A 198 -13.04 9.36 2.10
CA MET A 198 -12.45 8.05 2.41
C MET A 198 -11.14 8.19 3.18
N VAL A 199 -10.22 9.04 2.72
CA VAL A 199 -8.92 9.23 3.37
C VAL A 199 -9.11 9.70 4.82
N ARG A 200 -10.01 10.66 5.06
CA ARG A 200 -10.28 11.18 6.41
C ARG A 200 -10.98 10.15 7.30
N ALA A 201 -11.95 9.40 6.76
CA ALA A 201 -12.69 8.39 7.51
C ALA A 201 -11.80 7.20 7.90
N LEU A 202 -10.85 6.83 7.03
CA LEU A 202 -9.99 5.65 7.22
C LEU A 202 -8.63 5.97 7.86
N ALA A 203 -8.23 7.24 7.96
CA ALA A 203 -6.90 7.63 8.46
C ALA A 203 -6.59 7.03 9.84
N GLU A 204 -7.50 7.20 10.80
CA GLU A 204 -7.39 6.74 12.19
C GLU A 204 -7.91 5.31 12.39
N TRP A 205 -8.43 4.67 11.33
CA TRP A 205 -8.97 3.33 11.42
C TRP A 205 -7.83 2.30 11.42
N THR A 206 -7.71 1.53 12.50
CA THR A 206 -6.64 0.53 12.69
C THR A 206 -7.11 -0.92 12.61
N ASP A 207 -8.40 -1.19 12.85
CA ASP A 207 -8.94 -2.55 12.81
C ASP A 207 -9.26 -3.00 11.38
N PRO A 208 -9.11 -4.28 11.03
CA PRO A 208 -9.45 -4.74 9.69
C PRO A 208 -10.98 -4.76 9.54
N ALA A 209 -11.52 -4.01 8.57
CA ALA A 209 -12.91 -4.13 8.18
C ALA A 209 -13.13 -5.44 7.41
N VAL A 210 -14.08 -6.26 7.83
CA VAL A 210 -14.45 -7.49 7.13
C VAL A 210 -15.64 -7.21 6.22
N LEU A 211 -15.39 -7.14 4.91
CA LEU A 211 -16.45 -7.04 3.92
C LEU A 211 -17.06 -8.41 3.67
N THR A 212 -18.38 -8.50 3.79
CA THR A 212 -19.14 -9.74 3.53
C THR A 212 -19.77 -9.68 2.14
N LEU A 213 -20.03 -10.85 1.55
CA LEU A 213 -20.74 -10.96 0.28
C LEU A 213 -22.21 -11.31 0.55
N THR A 214 -23.12 -10.75 -0.24
CA THR A 214 -24.48 -11.29 -0.35
C THR A 214 -24.45 -12.66 -1.06
N ALA A 215 -25.54 -13.42 -0.96
CA ALA A 215 -25.60 -14.77 -1.52
C ALA A 215 -25.45 -14.78 -3.06
N ASP A 216 -26.05 -13.82 -3.75
CA ASP A 216 -25.91 -13.61 -5.20
C ASP A 216 -24.49 -13.16 -5.60
N ALA A 217 -23.84 -12.31 -4.80
CA ALA A 217 -22.44 -11.93 -5.01
C ALA A 217 -21.50 -13.14 -4.82
N ALA A 218 -21.76 -13.99 -3.84
CA ALA A 218 -20.98 -15.20 -3.61
C ALA A 218 -21.15 -16.22 -4.76
N GLU A 219 -22.35 -16.36 -5.32
CA GLU A 219 -22.57 -17.24 -6.48
C GLU A 219 -21.80 -16.75 -7.72
N LEU A 220 -21.75 -15.43 -7.95
CA LEU A 220 -20.95 -14.86 -9.04
C LEU A 220 -19.45 -15.16 -8.91
N VAL A 221 -18.94 -15.25 -7.68
CA VAL A 221 -17.55 -15.68 -7.44
C VAL A 221 -17.37 -17.15 -7.82
N LEU A 222 -18.28 -18.03 -7.39
CA LEU A 222 -18.23 -19.44 -7.73
C LEU A 222 -18.35 -19.68 -9.25
N ASP A 223 -19.21 -18.92 -9.93
CA ASP A 223 -19.34 -18.97 -11.38
C ASP A 223 -18.03 -18.56 -12.07
N LEU A 224 -17.36 -17.52 -11.57
CA LEU A 224 -16.06 -17.12 -12.09
C LEU A 224 -14.99 -18.21 -11.84
N GLU A 225 -14.98 -18.84 -10.67
CA GLU A 225 -14.06 -19.95 -10.37
C GLU A 225 -14.29 -21.14 -11.32
N ARG A 226 -15.56 -21.53 -11.54
CA ARG A 226 -15.93 -22.59 -12.48
C ARG A 226 -15.54 -22.24 -13.92
N GLU A 227 -15.60 -20.96 -14.30
CA GLU A 227 -15.14 -20.48 -15.61
C GLU A 227 -13.61 -20.58 -15.76
N VAL A 228 -12.86 -20.19 -14.73
CA VAL A 228 -11.40 -20.03 -14.77
C VAL A 228 -10.66 -21.37 -14.62
N GLU A 229 -11.11 -22.25 -13.74
CA GLU A 229 -10.43 -23.51 -13.42
C GLU A 229 -10.02 -24.36 -14.65
N PRO A 230 -10.91 -24.66 -15.63
CA PRO A 230 -10.51 -25.42 -16.81
C PRO A 230 -9.50 -24.68 -17.70
N LYS A 231 -9.47 -23.34 -17.67
CA LYS A 231 -8.55 -22.51 -18.44
C LYS A 231 -7.12 -22.55 -17.90
N LEU A 232 -6.91 -22.99 -16.66
CA LEU A 232 -5.59 -23.13 -16.03
C LEU A 232 -4.82 -24.38 -16.50
N ARG A 233 -5.47 -25.32 -17.21
CA ARG A 233 -4.83 -26.56 -17.67
C ARG A 233 -3.62 -26.29 -18.57
N MET A 234 -2.65 -27.21 -18.58
CA MET A 234 -1.55 -27.18 -19.55
C MET A 234 -2.11 -27.08 -20.98
N GLY A 235 -1.68 -26.09 -21.76
CA GLY A 235 -2.12 -25.87 -23.14
C GLY A 235 -3.51 -25.22 -23.29
N ALA A 236 -4.21 -24.89 -22.20
CA ALA A 236 -5.41 -24.06 -22.24
C ALA A 236 -5.04 -22.55 -22.21
N GLU A 237 -6.05 -21.69 -22.31
CA GLU A 237 -5.93 -20.23 -22.40
C GLU A 237 -4.96 -19.62 -21.37
N PHE A 238 -5.13 -19.93 -20.08
CA PHE A 238 -4.26 -19.43 -19.01
C PHE A 238 -3.10 -20.40 -18.67
N GLY A 239 -2.93 -21.46 -19.45
CA GLY A 239 -1.98 -22.52 -19.16
C GLY A 239 -0.54 -22.03 -19.04
N HIS A 240 -0.15 -21.00 -19.79
CA HIS A 240 1.19 -20.42 -19.78
C HIS A 240 1.34 -19.24 -18.80
N VAL A 241 0.27 -18.79 -18.14
CA VAL A 241 0.25 -17.67 -17.15
C VAL A 241 -0.40 -18.09 -15.83
N ARG A 242 -0.29 -19.37 -15.48
CA ARG A 242 -0.93 -19.97 -14.30
C ARG A 242 -0.60 -19.27 -12.99
N ASP A 243 0.61 -18.74 -12.86
CA ASP A 243 1.07 -18.01 -11.67
C ASP A 243 0.26 -16.72 -11.43
N TRP A 244 -0.12 -16.03 -12.51
CA TRP A 244 -1.00 -14.88 -12.50
C TRP A 244 -2.48 -15.30 -12.41
N ALA A 245 -2.92 -16.21 -13.29
CA ALA A 245 -4.30 -16.61 -13.39
C ALA A 245 -4.83 -17.32 -12.12
N GLY A 246 -3.96 -18.00 -11.37
CA GLY A 246 -4.31 -18.55 -10.05
C GLY A 246 -4.65 -17.48 -8.99
N LYS A 247 -4.33 -16.19 -9.23
CA LYS A 247 -4.68 -15.06 -8.34
C LYS A 247 -5.80 -14.18 -8.92
N TYR A 248 -6.23 -14.45 -10.15
CA TYR A 248 -7.19 -13.64 -10.88
C TYR A 248 -8.53 -13.48 -10.16
N VAL A 249 -9.13 -14.60 -9.71
CA VAL A 249 -10.41 -14.57 -8.98
C VAL A 249 -10.29 -13.74 -7.71
N GLY A 250 -9.26 -13.99 -6.90
CA GLY A 250 -9.01 -13.23 -5.67
C GLY A 250 -8.78 -11.73 -5.92
N ALA A 251 -8.10 -11.38 -7.01
CA ALA A 251 -7.94 -9.98 -7.41
C ALA A 251 -9.28 -9.34 -7.83
N THR A 252 -10.14 -10.09 -8.51
CA THR A 252 -11.50 -9.65 -8.86
C THR A 252 -12.36 -9.38 -7.63
N ILE A 253 -12.28 -10.23 -6.60
CA ILE A 253 -12.98 -10.01 -5.32
C ILE A 253 -12.47 -8.73 -4.64
N ARG A 254 -11.15 -8.47 -4.68
CA ARG A 254 -10.57 -7.21 -4.16
C ARG A 254 -11.10 -5.99 -4.92
N LEU A 255 -11.22 -6.07 -6.25
CA LEU A 255 -11.83 -5.00 -7.05
C LEU A 255 -13.28 -4.75 -6.61
N ALA A 256 -14.06 -5.79 -6.31
CA ALA A 256 -15.42 -5.63 -5.79
C ALA A 256 -15.42 -4.86 -4.46
N GLY A 257 -14.49 -5.18 -3.55
CA GLY A 257 -14.33 -4.45 -2.29
C GLY A 257 -13.97 -2.97 -2.50
N LEU A 258 -13.07 -2.66 -3.44
CA LEU A 258 -12.72 -1.28 -3.78
C LEU A 258 -13.90 -0.50 -4.38
N LEU A 259 -14.63 -1.11 -5.32
CA LEU A 259 -15.82 -0.50 -5.90
C LEU A 259 -16.91 -0.24 -4.84
N HIS A 260 -17.15 -1.21 -3.96
CA HIS A 260 -18.11 -1.10 -2.86
C HIS A 260 -17.77 0.05 -1.91
N LEU A 261 -16.51 0.19 -1.53
CA LEU A 261 -16.07 1.28 -0.66
C LEU A 261 -16.08 2.64 -1.36
N ALA A 262 -15.80 2.68 -2.67
CA ALA A 262 -15.83 3.93 -3.44
C ALA A 262 -17.27 4.44 -3.66
N GLU A 263 -18.25 3.54 -3.76
CA GLU A 263 -19.67 3.88 -3.89
C GLU A 263 -20.25 4.41 -2.57
N ASP A 264 -19.75 3.89 -1.44
CA ASP A 264 -20.19 4.29 -0.10
C ASP A 264 -19.02 4.65 0.84
N PRO A 265 -18.34 5.80 0.62
CA PRO A 265 -17.07 6.17 1.24
C PRO A 265 -17.02 6.16 2.78
N THR A 266 -18.16 6.35 3.44
CA THR A 266 -18.23 6.55 4.89
C THR A 266 -19.01 5.48 5.65
N THR A 267 -19.60 4.50 4.94
CA THR A 267 -20.43 3.48 5.59
C THR A 267 -20.36 2.12 4.89
N GLY A 268 -19.69 2.01 3.74
CA GLY A 268 -19.63 0.78 2.95
C GLY A 268 -19.07 -0.41 3.73
N TRP A 269 -18.14 -0.19 4.65
CA TRP A 269 -17.58 -1.25 5.51
C TRP A 269 -18.60 -1.98 6.39
N GLY A 270 -19.74 -1.36 6.70
CA GLY A 270 -20.82 -1.97 7.49
C GLY A 270 -21.84 -2.74 6.65
N ARG A 271 -21.66 -2.80 5.33
CA ARG A 271 -22.61 -3.41 4.39
C ARG A 271 -21.96 -4.52 3.60
N SER A 272 -22.79 -5.48 3.17
CA SER A 272 -22.36 -6.56 2.29
C SER A 272 -22.23 -6.06 0.84
N ILE A 273 -21.24 -6.58 0.13
CA ILE A 273 -21.05 -6.37 -1.30
C ILE A 273 -22.17 -7.10 -2.04
N THR A 274 -22.88 -6.38 -2.90
CA THR A 274 -24.05 -6.88 -3.65
C THR A 274 -23.63 -7.61 -4.93
N GLY A 275 -24.56 -8.39 -5.51
CA GLY A 275 -24.33 -9.04 -6.81
C GLY A 275 -24.05 -8.06 -7.94
N ASP A 276 -24.65 -6.86 -7.91
CA ASP A 276 -24.40 -5.80 -8.90
C ASP A 276 -22.96 -5.27 -8.84
N THR A 277 -22.47 -4.97 -7.63
CA THR A 277 -21.06 -4.54 -7.43
C THR A 277 -20.09 -5.65 -7.82
N MET A 278 -20.39 -6.90 -7.47
CA MET A 278 -19.58 -8.05 -7.90
C MET A 278 -19.59 -8.23 -9.42
N GLY A 279 -20.75 -8.06 -10.07
CA GLY A 279 -20.88 -8.12 -11.53
C GLY A 279 -20.01 -7.08 -12.24
N ARG A 280 -19.97 -5.83 -11.73
CA ARG A 280 -19.03 -4.80 -12.22
C ARG A 280 -17.57 -5.21 -12.03
N ALA A 281 -17.24 -5.79 -10.88
CA ALA A 281 -15.90 -6.27 -10.60
C ALA A 281 -15.49 -7.41 -11.55
N VAL A 282 -16.37 -8.38 -11.82
CA VAL A 282 -16.14 -9.46 -12.79
C VAL A 282 -15.87 -8.90 -14.19
N LYS A 283 -16.59 -7.84 -14.60
CA LYS A 283 -16.33 -7.15 -15.88
C LYS A 283 -14.92 -6.55 -15.94
N LEU A 284 -14.48 -5.87 -14.88
CA LEU A 284 -13.10 -5.36 -14.77
C LEU A 284 -12.07 -6.49 -14.69
N GLY A 285 -12.38 -7.56 -13.97
CA GLY A 285 -11.55 -8.76 -13.89
C GLY A 285 -11.26 -9.33 -15.28
N ARG A 286 -12.30 -9.53 -16.10
CA ARG A 286 -12.15 -10.03 -17.47
C ARG A 286 -11.31 -9.09 -18.34
N TYR A 287 -11.43 -7.77 -18.16
CA TYR A 287 -10.57 -6.78 -18.79
C TYR A 287 -9.09 -7.01 -18.42
N PHE A 288 -8.79 -7.10 -17.12
CA PHE A 288 -7.41 -7.34 -16.66
C PHE A 288 -6.87 -8.71 -17.09
N ALA A 289 -7.72 -9.74 -17.19
CA ALA A 289 -7.32 -11.05 -17.69
C ALA A 289 -6.92 -11.02 -19.17
N ALA A 290 -7.71 -10.35 -20.02
CA ALA A 290 -7.36 -10.18 -21.43
C ALA A 290 -6.05 -9.39 -21.60
N HIS A 291 -5.85 -8.34 -20.79
CA HIS A 291 -4.63 -7.54 -20.84
C HIS A 291 -3.42 -8.24 -20.23
N ALA A 292 -3.62 -9.12 -19.25
CA ALA A 292 -2.55 -9.98 -18.72
C ALA A 292 -2.07 -10.95 -19.79
N LEU A 293 -2.97 -11.65 -20.48
CA LEU A 293 -2.60 -12.50 -21.63
C LEU A 293 -1.78 -11.72 -22.65
N ALA A 294 -2.29 -10.57 -23.10
CA ALA A 294 -1.59 -9.72 -24.05
C ALA A 294 -0.20 -9.27 -23.55
N ALA A 295 -0.05 -8.99 -22.25
CA ALA A 295 1.22 -8.58 -21.66
C ALA A 295 2.23 -9.73 -21.53
N PHE A 296 1.78 -10.95 -21.27
CA PHE A 296 2.64 -12.14 -21.17
C PHE A 296 2.98 -12.73 -22.55
N ASP A 297 2.20 -12.39 -23.59
CA ASP A 297 2.43 -12.77 -25.00
C ASP A 297 3.28 -11.72 -25.79
N LEU A 298 3.76 -10.65 -25.13
CA LEU A 298 4.54 -9.57 -25.75
C LEU A 298 5.92 -9.99 -26.26
#